data_AF-A0A7X1WGR0-F1
#
_entry.id   AF-A0A7X1WGR0-F1
#
_cell.length_a   1.000
_cell.length_b   1.000
_cell.length_c   1.000
_cell.angle_alpha   90.00
_cell.angle_beta   90.00
_cell.angle_gamma   90.00
#
_symmetry.space_group_name_H-M   'P 1'
#
loop_
_entity.id
_entity.type
_entity.pdbx_description
1 polymer ?
#
loop_
_entity_poly.entity_id
_entity_poly.type
_entity_poly.pdbx_seq_one_letter_code
_entity_poly.pdbx_strand_id
1 'polypeptide(L)'
;MQAQHLSSSDSKATTAPKPNSRIFKHPRPLLATAMIGAALIGYIVHKTPDARQRLESLAEMAQTLGDLSERDAAVVAQLLAKSIVVGAN
;
A
#
# COMPACT_ATOMS: atom_id res chain seq x y z
N MET A 1 -57.30 9.45 -13.72
CA MET A 1 -55.90 9.08 -13.98
C MET A 1 -55.24 8.82 -12.63
N GLN A 2 -55.08 7.55 -12.25
CA GLN A 2 -54.57 7.16 -10.93
C GLN A 2 -53.23 6.45 -11.14
N ALA A 3 -52.13 7.13 -10.80
CA ALA A 3 -50.79 6.56 -10.94
C ALA A 3 -50.54 5.63 -9.75
N GLN A 4 -50.49 4.32 -10.02
CA GLN A 4 -50.08 3.32 -9.06
C GLN A 4 -48.57 3.48 -8.84
N HIS A 5 -48.18 3.93 -7.66
CA HIS A 5 -46.77 3.98 -7.30
C HIS A 5 -46.30 2.54 -7.05
N LEU A 6 -45.79 1.88 -8.10
CA LEU A 6 -44.94 0.70 -7.93
C LEU A 6 -43.68 1.18 -7.20
N SER A 7 -43.73 1.12 -5.87
CA SER A 7 -42.52 1.18 -5.06
C SER A 7 -41.75 -0.09 -5.35
N SER A 8 -40.88 -0.08 -6.36
CA SER A 8 -39.82 -1.08 -6.45
C SER A 8 -39.01 -0.91 -5.18
N SER A 9 -39.06 -1.92 -4.30
CA SER A 9 -38.03 -2.09 -3.29
C SER A 9 -36.78 -2.55 -4.03
N ASP A 10 -36.19 -1.64 -4.82
CA ASP A 10 -34.80 -1.77 -5.19
C ASP A 10 -34.06 -1.83 -3.87
N SER A 11 -33.57 -3.02 -3.55
CA SER A 11 -32.53 -3.23 -2.56
C SER A 11 -31.39 -2.30 -2.96
N LYS A 12 -31.43 -1.06 -2.45
CA LYS A 12 -30.29 -0.17 -2.38
C LYS A 12 -29.20 -1.04 -1.81
N ALA A 13 -28.15 -1.27 -2.59
CA ALA A 13 -26.89 -1.82 -2.11
C ALA A 13 -26.25 -0.79 -1.18
N THR A 14 -26.92 -0.48 -0.09
CA THR A 14 -26.38 0.25 1.04
C THR A 14 -25.59 -0.80 1.78
N THR A 15 -24.31 -0.94 1.42
CA THR A 15 -23.35 -1.60 2.28
C THR A 15 -23.41 -0.84 3.61
N ALA A 16 -24.13 -1.39 4.58
CA ALA A 16 -24.25 -0.78 5.89
C ALA A 16 -22.84 -0.53 6.41
N PRO A 17 -22.49 0.69 6.84
CA PRO A 17 -21.23 0.89 7.53
C PRO A 17 -21.33 0.07 8.81
N LYS A 18 -20.55 -1.00 8.90
CA LYS A 18 -20.48 -1.84 10.09
C LYS A 18 -20.20 -0.92 11.30
N PRO A 19 -20.94 -1.04 12.41
CA PRO A 19 -20.86 -0.13 13.56
C PRO A 19 -19.57 -0.30 14.39
N ASN A 20 -18.56 -1.01 13.88
CA ASN A 20 -17.20 -0.92 14.39
C ASN A 20 -16.44 0.15 13.60
N SER A 21 -16.78 1.40 13.90
CA SER A 21 -15.99 2.58 13.62
C SER A 21 -14.55 2.36 14.10
N ARG A 22 -13.71 1.75 13.25
CA ARG A 22 -12.26 1.86 13.33
C ARG A 22 -11.95 3.19 12.68
N ILE A 23 -11.89 4.24 13.50
CA ILE A 23 -11.16 5.49 13.23
C ILE A 23 -10.10 5.22 12.17
N PHE A 24 -10.36 5.59 10.91
CA PHE A 24 -9.47 5.51 9.75
C PHE A 24 -8.24 4.58 9.90
N LYS A 25 -8.44 3.30 10.24
CA LYS A 25 -7.35 2.34 10.23
C LYS A 25 -7.23 1.90 8.79
N HIS A 26 -6.44 2.66 8.01
CA HIS A 26 -5.89 2.14 6.77
C HIS A 26 -5.48 0.68 7.02
N PRO A 27 -5.81 -0.27 6.13
CA PRO A 27 -5.27 -1.61 6.25
C PRO A 27 -3.76 -1.47 6.48
N ARG A 28 -3.20 -2.03 7.55
CA ARG A 28 -1.75 -1.91 7.83
C ARG A 28 -0.88 -2.20 6.60
N PRO A 29 -1.26 -3.13 5.69
CA PRO A 29 -0.57 -3.31 4.41
C PRO A 29 -0.53 -2.07 3.51
N LEU A 30 -1.60 -1.25 3.50
CA LEU A 30 -1.67 -0.02 2.70
C LEU A 30 -0.70 1.03 3.25
N LEU A 31 -0.65 1.19 4.58
CA LEU A 31 0.32 2.09 5.21
C LEU A 31 1.75 1.64 4.94
N ALA A 32 2.05 0.35 5.11
CA ALA A 32 3.37 -0.20 4.81
C ALA A 32 3.77 0.02 3.35
N THR A 33 2.86 -0.24 2.41
CA THR A 33 3.08 0.00 0.97
C THR A 33 3.35 1.49 0.69
N ALA A 34 2.59 2.40 1.31
CA ALA A 34 2.79 3.83 1.14
C ALA A 34 4.16 4.29 1.68
N MET A 35 4.57 3.77 2.84
CA MET A 35 5.87 4.09 3.45
C MET A 35 7.04 3.56 2.61
N ILE A 36 6.93 2.32 2.10
CA ILE A 36 7.91 1.74 1.18
C ILE A 36 7.97 2.54 -0.12
N GLY A 37 6.82 2.93 -0.67
CA GLY A 37 6.75 3.77 -1.87
C GLY A 37 7.40 5.13 -1.69
N ALA A 38 7.17 5.80 -0.55
CA ALA A 38 7.81 7.07 -0.22
C ALA A 38 9.34 6.93 -0.09
N ALA A 39 9.82 5.88 0.58
CA ALA A 39 11.24 5.58 0.69
C ALA A 39 11.88 5.26 -0.66
N LEU A 40 11.16 4.54 -1.53
CA LEU A 40 11.63 4.22 -2.89
C LEU A 40 11.79 5.47 -3.75
N ILE A 41 10.83 6.39 -3.73
CA ILE A 41 10.93 7.67 -4.43
C ILE A 41 12.13 8.46 -3.88
N GLY A 42 12.27 8.53 -2.55
CA GLY A 42 13.41 9.17 -1.90
C GLY A 42 14.76 8.61 -2.37
N TYR A 43 14.86 7.28 -2.49
CA TYR A 43 16.05 6.62 -3.01
C TYR A 43 16.29 6.90 -4.50
N ILE A 44 15.26 6.85 -5.34
CA ILE A 44 15.40 7.14 -6.78
C ILE A 44 15.87 8.58 -7.02
N VAL A 45 15.38 9.53 -6.22
CA VAL A 45 15.72 10.96 -6.35
C VAL A 45 17.15 11.24 -5.85
N HIS A 46 17.51 10.74 -4.66
CA HIS A 46 18.78 11.11 -4.03
C HIS A 46 19.93 10.16 -4.37
N LYS A 47 19.62 8.91 -4.78
CA LYS A 47 20.59 7.83 -5.06
C LYS A 47 21.67 7.65 -3.98
N THR A 48 21.37 7.95 -2.72
CA THR A 48 22.31 7.83 -1.61
C THR A 48 22.26 6.45 -0.95
N PRO A 49 23.37 5.99 -0.36
CA PRO A 49 23.38 4.75 0.42
C PRO A 49 22.48 4.81 1.66
N ASP A 50 22.30 5.99 2.28
CA ASP A 50 21.37 6.16 3.41
C ASP A 50 19.91 5.94 2.98
N ALA A 51 19.49 6.53 1.86
CA ALA A 51 18.14 6.34 1.34
C ALA A 51 17.87 4.87 0.95
N ARG A 52 18.91 4.18 0.46
CA ARG A 52 18.87 2.73 0.21
C ARG A 52 18.65 1.93 1.48
N GLN A 53 19.46 2.17 2.51
CA GLN A 53 19.37 1.43 3.78
C GLN A 53 18.01 1.65 4.46
N ARG A 54 17.45 2.86 4.38
CA ARG A 54 16.10 3.15 4.88
C ARG A 54 15.02 2.36 4.15
N LEU A 55 15.08 2.26 2.82
CA LEU A 55 14.14 1.47 2.04
C LEU A 55 14.23 -0.02 2.40
N GLU A 56 15.45 -0.55 2.55
CA GLU A 56 15.70 -1.94 2.92
C GLU A 56 15.14 -2.26 4.32
N SER A 57 15.45 -1.43 5.31
CA SER A 57 14.95 -1.60 6.68
C SER A 57 13.42 -1.50 6.77
N LEU A 58 12.78 -0.61 5.99
CA LEU A 58 11.31 -0.52 5.97
C LEU A 58 10.66 -1.74 5.31
N ALA A 59 11.25 -2.26 4.23
CA ALA A 59 10.75 -3.45 3.55
C ALA A 59 10.87 -4.69 4.43
N GLU A 60 12.01 -4.87 5.10
CA GLU A 60 12.26 -5.98 6.03
C GLU A 60 11.33 -5.91 7.26
N MET A 61 11.12 -4.72 7.81
CA MET A 61 10.20 -4.51 8.92
C MET A 61 8.75 -4.80 8.50
N ALA A 62 8.32 -4.34 7.32
CA ALA A 62 6.98 -4.61 6.81
C ALA A 62 6.75 -6.10 6.52
N GLN A 63 7.77 -6.83 6.05
CA GLN A 63 7.71 -8.28 5.88
C GLN A 63 7.60 -8.99 7.24
N THR A 64 8.44 -8.61 8.20
CA THR A 64 8.44 -9.21 9.56
C THR A 64 7.10 -9.01 10.28
N LEU A 65 6.45 -7.87 10.05
CA LEU A 65 5.13 -7.57 10.61
C LEU A 65 3.97 -8.23 9.85
N GLY A 66 4.23 -8.90 8.73
CA GLY A 66 3.21 -9.49 7.86
C GLY A 66 2.38 -8.47 7.08
N ASP A 67 2.84 -7.21 7.04
CA ASP A 67 2.19 -6.13 6.28
C ASP A 67 2.58 -6.15 4.80
N LEU A 68 3.65 -6.87 4.46
CA LEU A 68 4.15 -7.06 3.10
C LEU A 68 4.26 -8.56 2.79
N SER A 69 3.76 -8.99 1.63
CA SER A 69 3.91 -10.39 1.22
C SER A 69 5.35 -10.71 0.82
N GLU A 70 5.75 -11.98 0.87
CA GLU A 70 7.08 -12.43 0.40
C GLU A 70 7.34 -12.02 -1.05
N ARG A 71 6.31 -12.03 -1.90
CA ARG A 71 6.41 -11.63 -3.31
C ARG A 71 6.72 -10.13 -3.44
N ASP A 72 6.03 -9.30 -2.67
CA ASP A 72 6.23 -7.85 -2.72
C ASP A 72 7.61 -7.47 -2.16
N ALA A 73 8.05 -8.15 -1.09
CA ALA A 73 9.41 -7.99 -0.56
C ALA A 73 10.48 -8.39 -1.59
N ALA A 74 10.27 -9.49 -2.32
CA ALA A 74 11.17 -9.91 -3.39
C ALA A 74 11.25 -8.90 -4.54
N VAL A 75 10.16 -8.20 -4.85
CA VAL A 75 10.17 -7.11 -5.84
C VAL A 75 11.03 -5.93 -5.35
N VAL A 76 10.88 -5.52 -4.09
CA VAL A 76 11.70 -4.45 -3.51
C VAL A 76 13.19 -4.83 -3.49
N ALA A 77 13.52 -6.06 -3.11
CA ALA A 77 14.90 -6.57 -3.14
C ALA A 77 15.49 -6.58 -4.55
N GLN A 78 14.73 -7.00 -5.55
CA GLN A 78 15.15 -6.96 -6.96
C GLN A 78 15.36 -5.52 -7.46
N LEU A 79 14.48 -4.59 -7.09
CA LEU A 79 14.62 -3.18 -7.45
C LEU A 79 15.88 -2.56 -6.81
N LEU A 80 16.15 -2.88 -5.55
CA LEU A 80 17.37 -2.48 -4.86
C LEU A 80 18.61 -3.06 -5.56
N ALA A 81 18.63 -4.34 -5.90
CA ALA A 81 19.72 -4.98 -6.61
C ALA A 81 19.96 -4.38 -8.01
N LYS A 82 18.89 -4.08 -8.75
CA LYS A 82 18.97 -3.48 -10.08
C LYS A 82 19.44 -2.02 -10.05
N SER A 83 19.03 -1.26 -9.04
CA SER A 83 19.44 0.13 -8.86
C SER A 83 20.96 0.29 -8.67
N ILE A 84 21.62 -0.70 -8.06
CA ILE A 84 23.09 -0.76 -7.94
C ILE A 84 23.76 -0.67 -9.32
N VAL A 85 23.13 -1.27 -10.34
CA VAL A 85 23.68 -1.35 -11.70
C VAL A 85 23.50 -0.05 -12.47
N VAL A 86 22.49 0.77 -12.13
CA VAL A 86 22.15 2.04 -12.83
C VAL A 86 22.77 3.28 -12.14
N GLY A 87 23.52 3.08 -11.06
CA GLY A 87 24.27 4.15 -10.37
C GLY A 87 25.79 4.12 -10.64
N ALA A 88 26.26 3.24 -11.52
CA ALA A 88 27.68 3.02 -11.80
C ALA A 88 28.14 3.58 -13.17
N ASN A 89 27.44 4.58 -13.69
CA ASN A 89 27.68 5.21 -14.99
C ASN A 89 27.79 6.72 -14.90
#